data_AF-A0A4Q3VKM2-F1
#
_entry.id   AF-A0A4Q3VKM2-F1
#
_cell.length_a   1.000
_cell.length_b   1.000
_cell.length_c   1.000
_cell.angle_alpha   90.00
_cell.angle_beta   90.00
_cell.angle_gamma   90.00
#
_symmetry.space_group_name_H-M   'P 1'
#
loop_
_entity.id
_entity.type
_entity.pdbx_description
1 polymer ?
#
loop_
_entity_poly.entity_id
_entity_poly.type
_entity_poly.pdbx_seq_one_letter_code
_entity_poly.pdbx_strand_id
1 'polypeptide(L)'
;ARVAGLVFPGFPGMNKSAKQVQASSGLFFDVFSRYDPDNLLLHQAHREVLERQFERTRLAEALARIRKSRLIVTEPKRPTPLGFPIMVDRLRETLTSEGLGDRIERLADQLEIEAGPATIQ
;
A
#
# COMPACT_ATOMS: atom_id res chain seq x y z
N ALA A 1 -18.23 -4.29 6.06
CA ALA A 1 -19.29 -5.17 6.63
C ALA A 1 -20.04 -4.59 7.86
N ARG A 2 -19.92 -3.29 8.20
CA ARG A 2 -20.68 -2.71 9.33
C ARG A 2 -22.13 -2.33 8.97
N VAL A 3 -22.44 -2.25 7.68
CA VAL A 3 -23.66 -1.61 7.13
C VAL A 3 -24.81 -2.59 6.87
N ALA A 4 -24.60 -3.90 6.99
CA ALA A 4 -25.64 -4.91 6.70
C ALA A 4 -26.16 -5.66 7.94
N GLY A 5 -25.88 -5.17 9.15
CA GLY A 5 -26.28 -5.86 10.39
C GLY A 5 -25.55 -7.19 10.68
N LEU A 6 -24.69 -7.67 9.77
CA LEU A 6 -23.95 -8.93 9.93
C LEU A 6 -22.82 -8.87 10.96
N VAL A 7 -22.33 -7.67 11.28
CA VAL A 7 -21.27 -7.46 12.26
C VAL A 7 -21.86 -6.72 13.45
N PHE A 8 -22.27 -7.49 14.46
CA PHE A 8 -22.84 -6.97 15.69
C PHE A 8 -21.74 -6.39 16.61
N PRO A 9 -21.74 -5.07 16.91
CA PRO A 9 -20.70 -4.44 17.72
C PRO A 9 -20.81 -4.71 19.23
N GLY A 10 -21.89 -5.35 19.69
CA GLY A 10 -22.18 -5.56 21.10
C GLY A 10 -23.42 -4.80 21.56
N PHE A 11 -23.86 -5.05 22.79
CA PHE A 11 -24.95 -4.32 23.44
C PHE A 11 -24.39 -3.10 24.19
N PRO A 12 -25.21 -2.06 24.46
CA PRO A 12 -24.79 -0.93 25.31
C PRO A 12 -24.22 -1.43 26.64
N GLY A 13 -22.95 -1.12 26.93
CA GLY A 13 -22.22 -1.59 28.12
C GLY A 13 -21.40 -2.88 27.94
N MET A 14 -21.58 -3.62 26.84
CA MET A 14 -20.83 -4.83 26.48
C MET A 14 -20.36 -4.78 25.03
N ASN A 15 -19.50 -3.80 24.71
CA ASN A 15 -18.96 -3.64 23.36
C ASN A 15 -17.92 -4.74 23.06
N LYS A 16 -18.04 -5.40 21.91
CA LYS A 16 -16.95 -6.22 21.39
C LYS A 16 -15.75 -5.33 21.06
N SER A 17 -14.55 -5.82 21.30
CA SER A 17 -13.35 -5.04 20.97
C SER A 17 -13.24 -4.84 19.46
N ALA A 18 -12.58 -3.75 19.04
CA ALA A 18 -12.34 -3.47 17.62
C ALA A 18 -11.70 -4.67 16.89
N LYS A 19 -10.79 -5.38 17.57
CA LYS A 19 -10.14 -6.60 17.08
C LYS A 19 -11.13 -7.75 16.84
N GLN A 20 -12.08 -7.97 17.75
CA GLN A 20 -13.12 -9.01 17.60
C GLN A 20 -14.10 -8.69 16.47
N VAL A 21 -14.47 -7.41 16.32
CA VAL A 21 -15.34 -6.92 15.25
C VAL A 21 -14.67 -7.08 13.88
N GLN A 22 -13.37 -6.76 13.79
CA GLN A 22 -12.58 -6.94 12.56
C GLN A 22 -12.42 -8.42 12.19
N ALA A 23 -12.09 -9.29 13.15
CA ALA A 23 -11.96 -10.72 12.92
C ALA A 23 -13.25 -11.34 12.35
N SER A 24 -14.41 -10.95 12.92
CA SER A 24 -15.72 -11.41 12.43
C SER A 24 -16.00 -10.91 11.02
N SER A 25 -15.64 -9.66 10.71
CA SER A 25 -15.82 -9.06 9.38
C SER A 25 -14.97 -9.74 8.30
N GLY A 26 -13.75 -10.15 8.64
CA GLY A 26 -12.85 -10.89 7.74
C GLY A 26 -13.39 -12.27 7.39
N LEU A 27 -13.88 -13.02 8.39
CA LEU A 27 -14.48 -14.34 8.15
C LEU A 27 -15.68 -14.26 7.20
N PHE A 28 -16.58 -13.28 7.36
CA PHE A 28 -17.71 -13.11 6.45
C PHE A 28 -17.27 -12.79 5.03
N PHE A 29 -16.24 -11.94 4.87
CA PHE A 29 -15.66 -11.66 3.57
C PHE A 29 -15.13 -12.94 2.91
N ASP A 30 -14.39 -13.77 3.66
CA ASP A 30 -13.83 -15.02 3.16
C ASP A 30 -14.92 -16.04 2.79
N VAL A 31 -15.98 -16.14 3.59
CA VAL A 31 -17.12 -17.04 3.35
C VAL A 31 -17.88 -16.60 2.10
N PHE A 32 -18.27 -15.33 2.00
CA PHE A 32 -18.96 -14.85 0.80
C PHE A 32 -18.06 -15.02 -0.42
N SER A 33 -16.76 -14.70 -0.33
CA SER A 33 -15.86 -14.80 -1.49
C SER A 33 -15.74 -16.22 -2.03
N ARG A 34 -15.90 -17.25 -1.17
CA ARG A 34 -15.80 -18.66 -1.54
C ARG A 34 -17.13 -19.29 -1.94
N TYR A 35 -18.23 -18.90 -1.31
CA TYR A 35 -19.50 -19.63 -1.41
C TYR A 35 -20.64 -18.79 -2.00
N ASP A 36 -20.50 -17.47 -2.07
CA ASP A 36 -21.49 -16.54 -2.63
C ASP A 36 -20.77 -15.32 -3.25
N PRO A 37 -20.04 -15.50 -4.36
CA PRO A 37 -19.21 -14.45 -4.94
C PRO A 37 -20.03 -13.28 -5.50
N ASP A 38 -21.29 -13.51 -5.84
CA ASP A 38 -22.23 -12.48 -6.33
C ASP A 38 -22.92 -11.72 -5.18
N ASN A 39 -22.51 -11.95 -3.92
CA ASN A 39 -23.09 -11.29 -2.77
C ASN A 39 -22.96 -9.76 -2.88
N LEU A 40 -24.09 -9.05 -2.79
CA LEU A 40 -24.13 -7.59 -2.93
C LEU A 40 -23.25 -6.85 -1.91
N LEU A 41 -22.98 -7.45 -0.74
CA LEU A 41 -22.11 -6.86 0.28
C LEU A 41 -20.63 -6.96 -0.09
N LEU A 42 -20.22 -8.00 -0.83
CA LEU A 42 -18.88 -8.07 -1.42
C LEU A 42 -18.71 -6.98 -2.47
N HIS A 43 -19.67 -6.86 -3.39
CA HIS A 43 -19.66 -5.80 -4.41
C HIS A 43 -19.60 -4.41 -3.79
N GLN A 44 -20.41 -4.15 -2.75
CA GLN A 44 -20.37 -2.90 -2.02
C GLN A 44 -19.02 -2.67 -1.33
N ALA A 45 -18.46 -3.67 -0.65
CA ALA A 45 -17.17 -3.56 0.01
C ALA A 45 -16.05 -3.24 -0.98
N HIS A 46 -16.01 -3.91 -2.13
CA HIS A 46 -15.04 -3.64 -3.20
C HIS A 46 -15.19 -2.21 -3.73
N ARG A 47 -16.42 -1.78 -4.01
CA ARG A 47 -16.70 -0.42 -4.46
C ARG A 47 -16.25 0.62 -3.43
N GLU A 48 -16.58 0.44 -2.16
CA GLU A 48 -16.19 1.36 -1.09
C GLU A 48 -14.66 1.47 -0.92
N VAL A 49 -13.93 0.35 -1.02
CA VAL A 49 -12.47 0.37 -0.98
C VAL A 49 -11.91 1.13 -2.20
N LEU A 50 -12.43 0.85 -3.40
CA LEU A 50 -11.98 1.52 -4.63
C LEU A 50 -12.26 3.03 -4.62
N GLU A 51 -13.43 3.43 -4.12
CA GLU A 51 -13.84 4.83 -4.08
C GLU A 51 -13.18 5.62 -2.95
N ARG A 52 -13.11 5.05 -1.74
CA ARG A 52 -12.66 5.78 -0.54
C ARG A 52 -11.17 5.62 -0.24
N GLN A 53 -10.56 4.49 -0.60
CA GLN A 53 -9.14 4.24 -0.33
C GLN A 53 -8.27 4.43 -1.58
N PHE A 54 -8.82 4.22 -2.78
CA PHE A 54 -8.04 4.20 -4.01
C PHE A 54 -8.27 5.36 -4.98
N GLU A 55 -9.02 6.41 -4.62
CA GLU A 55 -9.29 7.56 -5.49
C GLU A 55 -9.55 7.12 -6.96
N ARG A 56 -10.53 6.25 -7.17
CA ARG A 56 -10.81 5.55 -8.45
C ARG A 56 -10.63 6.41 -9.70
N THR A 57 -11.09 7.67 -9.68
CA THR A 57 -10.94 8.62 -10.79
C THR A 57 -9.48 8.90 -11.11
N ARG A 58 -8.67 9.25 -10.10
CA ARG A 58 -7.25 9.54 -10.27
C ARG A 58 -6.48 8.31 -10.77
N LEU A 59 -6.83 7.13 -10.29
CA LEU A 59 -6.24 5.88 -10.78
C LEU A 59 -6.58 5.62 -12.26
N ALA A 60 -7.84 5.80 -12.65
CA ALA A 60 -8.27 5.64 -14.03
C ALA A 60 -7.55 6.62 -14.98
N GLU A 61 -7.40 7.88 -14.58
CA GLU A 61 -6.66 8.90 -15.33
C GLU A 61 -5.17 8.55 -15.47
N ALA A 62 -4.54 8.09 -14.38
CA ALA A 62 -3.15 7.66 -14.40
C ALA A 62 -2.93 6.48 -15.35
N LEU A 63 -3.81 5.46 -15.32
CA LEU A 63 -3.75 4.32 -16.24
C LEU A 63 -3.97 4.74 -17.69
N ALA A 64 -4.93 5.64 -17.95
CA ALA A 64 -5.18 6.17 -19.28
C ALA A 64 -3.97 6.95 -19.83
N ARG A 65 -3.26 7.71 -18.97
CA ARG A 65 -2.02 8.39 -19.30
C ARG A 65 -0.89 7.38 -19.60
N ILE A 66 -0.68 6.39 -18.73
CA ILE A 66 0.35 5.35 -18.92
C ILE A 66 0.14 4.60 -20.24
N ARG A 67 -1.11 4.23 -20.58
CA ARG A 67 -1.44 3.53 -21.84
C ARG A 67 -1.02 4.31 -23.09
N LYS A 68 -0.99 5.65 -23.02
CA LYS A 68 -0.59 6.52 -24.13
C LYS A 68 0.91 6.86 -24.11
N SER A 69 1.62 6.54 -23.03
CA SER A 69 3.04 6.84 -22.88
C SER A 69 3.91 5.79 -23.56
N ARG A 70 5.09 6.22 -24.01
CA ARG A 70 6.17 5.29 -24.38
C ARG A 70 6.72 4.64 -23.10
N LEU A 71 6.66 3.31 -23.02
CA LEU A 71 7.27 2.56 -21.94
C LEU A 71 8.80 2.51 -22.13
N ILE A 72 9.54 2.98 -21.13
CA ILE A 72 11.00 2.86 -21.05
C ILE A 72 11.30 2.03 -19.81
N VAL A 73 11.89 0.85 -20.00
CA VAL A 73 12.33 -0.03 -18.92
C VAL A 73 13.84 0.04 -18.86
N THR A 74 14.38 0.31 -17.68
CA THR A 74 15.83 0.37 -17.43
C THR A 74 16.18 -0.40 -16.17
N GLU A 75 17.39 -0.94 -16.13
CA GLU A 75 17.96 -1.62 -14.97
C GLU A 75 19.13 -0.78 -14.45
N PRO A 76 18.85 0.26 -13.63
CA PRO A 76 19.90 1.09 -13.10
C PRO A 76 20.77 0.26 -12.14
N LYS A 77 22.10 0.37 -12.27
CA LYS A 77 23.06 -0.34 -11.41
C LYS A 77 23.05 0.16 -9.96
N ARG A 78 22.33 1.25 -9.68
CA ARG A 78 22.25 1.93 -8.39
C ARG A 78 20.84 2.47 -8.15
N PRO A 79 20.42 2.67 -6.89
CA PRO A 79 19.21 3.39 -6.56
C PRO A 79 19.17 4.77 -7.25
N THR A 80 18.09 5.06 -7.95
CA THR A 80 17.87 6.38 -8.54
C THR A 80 17.46 7.38 -7.45
N PRO A 81 17.58 8.71 -7.66
CA PRO A 81 17.14 9.70 -6.67
C PRO A 81 15.69 9.51 -6.21
N LEU A 82 14.79 9.06 -7.11
CA LEU A 82 13.41 8.75 -6.78
C LEU A 82 13.23 7.36 -6.15
N GLY A 83 14.10 6.39 -6.47
CA GLY A 83 14.06 5.05 -5.91
C GLY A 83 14.71 4.93 -4.53
N PHE A 84 15.65 5.81 -4.20
CA PHE A 84 16.41 5.76 -2.95
C PHE A 84 15.53 5.88 -1.70
N PRO A 85 14.59 6.85 -1.58
CA PRO A 85 13.70 6.92 -0.42
C PRO A 85 12.86 5.64 -0.23
N ILE A 86 12.38 5.06 -1.33
CA ILE A 86 11.59 3.82 -1.32
C ILE A 86 12.43 2.64 -0.81
N MET A 87 13.70 2.56 -1.23
CA MET A 87 14.64 1.55 -0.74
C MET A 87 14.92 1.74 0.76
N VAL A 88 15.12 2.98 1.21
CA VAL A 88 15.38 3.31 2.63
C VAL A 88 14.22 2.90 3.52
N ASP A 89 12.98 3.16 3.12
CA ASP A 89 11.79 2.74 3.87
C ASP A 89 11.76 1.21 4.05
N ARG A 90 12.15 0.45 3.02
CA ARG A 90 12.28 -1.00 3.13
C ARG A 90 13.39 -1.44 4.10
N LEU A 91 14.50 -0.71 4.15
CA LEU A 91 15.62 -1.02 5.05
C LEU A 91 15.27 -0.77 6.52
N ARG A 92 14.32 0.13 6.81
CA ARG A 92 13.82 0.41 8.16
C ARG A 92 13.13 -0.80 8.80
N GLU A 93 12.55 -1.69 8.00
CA GLU A 93 11.88 -2.90 8.47
C GLU A 93 12.86 -4.02 8.88
N THR A 94 14.13 -3.89 8.49
CA THR A 94 15.18 -4.87 8.82
C THR A 94 15.81 -4.54 10.16
N LEU A 95 15.76 -5.47 11.12
CA LEU A 95 16.45 -5.34 12.40
C LEU A 95 17.96 -5.40 12.18
N THR A 96 18.65 -4.31 12.53
CA THR A 96 20.12 -4.18 12.45
C THR A 96 20.66 -3.54 13.73
N SER A 97 21.91 -3.83 14.07
CA SER A 97 22.63 -3.20 15.20
C SER A 97 23.14 -1.79 14.90
N GLU A 98 23.12 -1.39 13.63
CA GLU A 98 23.50 -0.07 13.16
C GLU A 98 22.30 0.89 13.20
N GLY A 99 22.53 2.13 13.63
CA GLY A 99 21.52 3.18 13.59
C GLY A 99 21.08 3.47 12.15
N LEU A 100 19.77 3.56 11.92
CA LEU A 100 19.21 3.79 10.59
C LEU A 100 19.73 5.10 9.95
N GLY A 101 19.93 6.15 10.76
CA GLY A 101 20.45 7.44 10.31
C GLY A 101 21.84 7.32 9.71
N ASP A 102 22.79 6.77 10.48
CA ASP A 102 24.18 6.55 10.06
C ASP A 102 24.27 5.68 8.78
N ARG A 103 23.33 4.74 8.64
CA ARG A 103 23.25 3.89 7.45
C ARG A 103 22.76 4.64 6.21
N ILE A 104 21.76 5.51 6.37
CA ILE A 104 21.23 6.33 5.28
C ILE A 104 22.29 7.34 4.83
N GLU A 105 22.97 8.00 5.77
CA GLU A 105 24.02 8.99 5.48
C GLU A 105 25.15 8.37 4.65
N ARG A 106 25.69 7.22 5.09
CA ARG A 106 26.72 6.50 4.32
C ARG A 106 26.26 6.07 2.93
N LEU A 107 25.01 5.60 2.80
CA LEU A 107 24.46 5.20 1.51
C LEU A 107 24.27 6.41 0.59
N ALA A 108 23.86 7.56 1.13
CA ALA A 108 23.75 8.81 0.38
C ALA A 108 25.14 9.29 -0.08
N ASP A 109 26.12 9.31 0.81
CA ASP A 109 27.51 9.69 0.50
C ASP A 109 28.11 8.80 -0.61
N GLN A 110 27.91 7.48 -0.51
CA GLN A 110 28.35 6.54 -1.54
C GLN A 110 27.69 6.83 -2.90
N LEU A 111 26.40 7.16 -2.91
CA LEU A 111 25.69 7.49 -4.14
C LEU A 111 26.14 8.82 -4.74
N GLU A 112 26.47 9.83 -3.93
CA GLU A 112 26.99 11.12 -4.38
C GLU A 112 28.40 10.99 -4.98
N ILE A 113 29.29 10.27 -4.30
CA ILE A 113 30.66 10.01 -4.78
C ILE A 113 30.62 9.28 -6.12
N GLU A 114 29.74 8.29 -6.24
CA GLU A 114 29.64 7.44 -7.42
C GLU A 114 28.85 8.04 -8.58
N ALA A 115 28.02 9.06 -8.33
CA ALA A 115 27.28 9.79 -9.36
C ALA A 115 28.15 10.81 -10.09
N GLY A 116 29.21 11.34 -9.45
CA GLY A 116 29.97 12.48 -9.98
C GLY A 116 29.10 13.75 -10.10
N PRO A 117 29.67 14.93 -10.43
CA PRO A 117 28.88 16.14 -10.61
C PRO A 117 27.83 15.89 -11.69
N ALA A 118 26.55 16.10 -11.34
CA ALA A 118 25.40 15.83 -12.19
C ALA A 118 25.63 16.42 -13.59
N THR A 119 26.01 15.57 -14.54
CA THR A 119 26.11 15.97 -15.95
C THR A 119 24.69 16.01 -16.47
N ILE A 120 24.07 17.18 -16.31
CA ILE A 120 22.90 17.56 -17.07
C ILE A 120 23.42 17.86 -18.49
N GLN A 121 23.26 16.89 -19.40
CA GLN A 121 23.31 17.12 -20.85
C GLN A 121 21.89 17.06 -21.41
#